data_AF-A0A1T5LYQ3-F1
#
_entry.id   AF-A0A1T5LYQ3-F1
#
_cell.length_a   1.000
_cell.length_b   1.000
_cell.length_c   1.000
_cell.angle_alpha   90.00
_cell.angle_beta   90.00
_cell.angle_gamma   90.00
#
_symmetry.space_group_name_H-M   'P 1'
#
loop_
_entity.id
_entity.type
_entity.pdbx_description
1 polymer ?
#
loop_
_entity_poly.entity_id
_entity_poly.type
_entity_poly.pdbx_seq_one_letter_code
_entity_poly.pdbx_strand_id
1 'polypeptide(L)'
;MQGYPSEPELLAALDRGDELIRLCAAGELPFQAFVLAYDNLYWSYALDGHESDSAGAALLVKYAARIEPHRVVAESILSKVCTDADAAQDGFRAAGRFGSKEATARLATIAAEWVPK
;
A
#
# COMPACT_ATOMS: atom_id res chain seq x y z
N MET A 1 13.02 -0.45 19.95
CA MET A 1 12.31 0.62 19.26
C MET A 1 13.09 0.88 17.99
N GLN A 2 12.71 0.27 16.87
CA GLN A 2 13.39 0.56 15.59
C GLN A 2 12.85 1.91 15.13
N GLY A 3 13.72 2.89 14.99
CA GLY A 3 13.38 4.24 14.52
C GLY A 3 12.95 4.24 13.05
N TYR A 4 12.61 5.42 12.54
CA TYR A 4 12.35 5.65 11.12
C TYR A 4 13.48 5.08 10.24
N PRO A 5 13.17 4.54 9.05
CA PRO A 5 14.17 3.94 8.18
C PRO A 5 15.22 4.97 7.73
N SER A 6 16.46 4.53 7.57
CA SER A 6 17.44 5.32 6.82
C SER A 6 16.95 5.54 5.38
N GLU A 7 17.45 6.57 4.70
CA GLU A 7 17.06 6.87 3.33
C GLU A 7 17.22 5.68 2.35
N PRO A 8 18.32 4.90 2.37
CA PRO A 8 18.43 3.71 1.54
C PRO A 8 17.41 2.61 1.88
N GLU A 9 17.09 2.42 3.16
CA GLU A 9 16.09 1.44 3.60
C GLU A 9 14.68 1.86 3.16
N LEU A 10 14.36 3.15 3.27
CA LEU A 10 13.11 3.72 2.78
C LEU A 10 12.97 3.50 1.27
N LEU A 11 14.00 3.85 0.49
CA LEU A 11 13.97 3.66 -0.95
C LEU A 11 13.81 2.19 -1.35
N ALA A 12 14.55 1.28 -0.71
CA ALA A 12 14.42 -0.15 -0.97
C ALA A 12 13.02 -0.69 -0.63
N ALA A 13 12.41 -0.19 0.45
CA ALA A 13 11.03 -0.53 0.81
C ALA A 13 10.03 -0.02 -0.22
N LEU A 14 10.16 1.23 -0.65
CA LEU A 14 9.31 1.83 -1.68
C LEU A 14 9.45 1.09 -3.01
N ASP A 15 10.68 0.81 -3.47
CA ASP A 15 10.94 0.07 -4.71
C ASP A 15 10.30 -1.32 -4.69
N ARG A 16 10.43 -2.03 -3.56
CA ARG A 16 9.77 -3.33 -3.36
C ARG A 16 8.25 -3.19 -3.37
N GLY A 17 7.71 -2.18 -2.70
CA GLY A 17 6.27 -1.96 -2.66
C GLY A 17 5.69 -1.62 -4.04
N ASP A 18 6.39 -0.78 -4.81
CA ASP A 18 6.07 -0.40 -6.18
C ASP A 18 6.03 -1.64 -7.08
N GLU A 19 7.03 -2.52 -6.97
CA GLU A 19 7.08 -3.80 -7.68
C GLU A 19 5.88 -4.69 -7.37
N LEU A 20 5.57 -4.87 -6.08
CA LEU A 20 4.46 -5.71 -5.65
C LEU A 20 3.12 -5.19 -6.15
N ILE A 21 2.90 -3.87 -6.10
CA ILE A 21 1.69 -3.24 -6.63
C ILE A 21 1.56 -3.52 -8.13
N ARG A 22 2.64 -3.34 -8.89
CA ARG A 22 2.65 -3.55 -10.35
C ARG A 22 2.40 -5.01 -10.72
N LEU A 23 3.07 -5.96 -10.07
CA LEU A 23 2.88 -7.39 -10.32
C LEU A 23 1.44 -7.82 -10.01
N CYS A 24 0.86 -7.31 -8.90
CA CYS A 24 -0.52 -7.61 -8.56
C CYS A 24 -1.50 -6.98 -9.57
N ALA A 25 -1.25 -5.73 -9.97
CA ALA A 25 -2.05 -5.01 -10.96
C ALA A 25 -2.04 -5.70 -12.34
N ALA A 26 -0.89 -6.24 -12.75
CA ALA A 26 -0.74 -6.98 -14.00
C ALA A 26 -1.35 -8.40 -13.94
N GLY A 27 -1.79 -8.87 -12.76
CA GLY A 27 -2.27 -10.23 -12.57
C GLY A 27 -1.17 -11.29 -12.48
N GLU A 28 0.11 -10.87 -12.43
CA GLU A 28 1.27 -11.74 -12.29
C GLU A 28 1.48 -12.21 -10.84
N LEU A 29 0.93 -11.47 -9.86
CA LEU A 29 0.90 -11.83 -8.45
C LEU A 29 -0.55 -11.94 -7.97
N PRO A 30 -1.00 -13.10 -7.45
CA PRO A 30 -2.33 -13.22 -6.86
C PRO A 30 -2.50 -12.26 -5.67
N PHE A 31 -3.69 -11.68 -5.52
CA PHE A 31 -3.95 -10.68 -4.48
C PHE A 31 -3.60 -11.16 -3.05
N GLN A 32 -3.90 -12.42 -2.72
CA GLN A 32 -3.52 -12.97 -1.42
C GLN A 32 -2.00 -13.02 -1.20
N ALA A 33 -1.24 -13.35 -2.25
CA ALA A 33 0.22 -13.34 -2.20
C ALA A 33 0.77 -11.91 -2.11
N PHE A 34 0.12 -10.95 -2.78
CA PHE A 34 0.40 -9.52 -2.61
C PHE A 34 0.22 -9.08 -1.15
N VAL A 35 -0.92 -9.38 -0.51
CA VAL A 35 -1.16 -8.99 0.89
C VAL A 35 -0.08 -9.56 1.82
N LEU A 36 0.33 -10.81 1.62
CA LEU A 36 1.40 -11.42 2.42
C LEU A 36 2.78 -10.79 2.18
N ALA A 37 3.10 -10.45 0.92
CA ALA A 37 4.41 -9.92 0.55
C ALA A 37 4.58 -8.42 0.81
N TYR A 38 3.48 -7.67 0.67
CA TYR A 38 3.35 -6.22 0.90
C TYR A 38 3.17 -5.91 2.38
N ASP A 39 2.49 -6.81 3.12
CA ASP A 39 2.22 -6.70 4.55
C ASP A 39 1.61 -5.32 4.90
N ASN A 40 2.04 -4.69 5.98
CA ASN A 40 1.60 -3.37 6.40
C ASN A 40 2.67 -2.30 6.12
N LEU A 41 3.34 -2.35 4.95
CA LEU A 41 4.48 -1.50 4.60
C LEU A 41 4.33 -0.04 5.05
N TYR A 42 3.19 0.61 4.76
CA TYR A 42 2.94 2.01 5.12
C TYR A 42 3.08 2.26 6.63
N TRP A 43 2.53 1.36 7.45
CA TRP A 43 2.57 1.44 8.92
C TRP A 43 3.90 0.92 9.48
N SER A 44 4.42 -0.19 8.95
CA SER A 44 5.66 -0.83 9.42
C SER A 44 6.89 0.06 9.25
N TYR A 45 6.89 0.95 8.26
CA TYR A 45 7.97 1.93 8.03
C TYR A 45 7.63 3.33 8.59
N ALA A 46 6.53 3.47 9.34
CA ALA A 46 6.05 4.74 9.90
C ALA A 46 5.99 5.87 8.86
N LEU A 47 5.48 5.57 7.67
CA LEU A 47 5.42 6.51 6.55
C LEU A 47 4.36 7.62 6.75
N ASP A 48 3.56 7.51 7.81
CA ASP A 48 2.67 8.56 8.32
C ASP A 48 3.41 9.64 9.12
N GLY A 49 4.68 9.41 9.46
CA GLY A 49 5.53 10.34 10.18
C GLY A 49 5.34 10.36 11.70
N HIS A 50 4.48 9.52 12.28
CA HIS A 50 4.24 9.51 13.73
C HIS A 50 5.51 9.18 14.54
N GLU A 51 6.38 8.33 13.99
CA GLU A 51 7.61 7.86 14.65
C GLU A 51 8.87 8.61 14.18
N SER A 52 8.72 9.68 13.38
CA SER A 52 9.85 10.40 12.79
C SER A 52 10.38 11.51 13.69
N ASP A 53 11.72 11.63 13.77
CA ASP A 53 12.37 12.85 14.24
C ASP A 53 12.43 13.92 13.12
N SER A 54 13.13 15.03 13.34
CA SER A 54 13.26 16.08 12.32
C SER A 54 13.96 15.63 11.03
N ALA A 55 14.90 14.68 11.10
CA ALA A 55 15.58 14.15 9.93
C ALA A 55 14.69 13.16 9.17
N GLY A 56 13.98 12.28 9.89
CA GLY A 56 12.97 11.40 9.33
C GLY A 56 11.84 12.17 8.64
N ALA A 57 11.33 13.22 9.29
CA ALA A 57 10.30 14.09 8.71
C ALA A 57 10.78 14.76 7.41
N ALA A 58 12.05 15.20 7.35
CA ALA A 58 12.63 15.76 6.13
C ALA A 58 12.71 14.73 4.99
N LEU A 59 13.04 13.46 5.30
CA LEU A 59 13.03 12.37 4.32
C LEU A 59 11.63 12.06 3.83
N LEU A 60 10.63 11.98 4.72
CA LEU A 60 9.24 11.74 4.33
C LEU A 60 8.70 12.87 3.44
N VAL A 61 9.03 14.12 3.74
CA VAL A 61 8.70 15.27 2.86
C VAL A 61 9.40 15.14 1.51
N LYS A 62 10.69 14.78 1.49
CA LYS A 62 11.47 14.60 0.25
C LYS A 62 10.86 13.52 -0.66
N TYR A 63 10.32 12.45 -0.07
CA TYR A 63 9.75 11.30 -0.79
C TYR A 63 8.22 11.23 -0.75
N ALA A 64 7.54 12.31 -0.37
CA ALA A 64 6.09 12.32 -0.18
C ALA A 64 5.33 11.81 -1.41
N ALA A 65 5.76 12.23 -2.62
CA ALA A 65 5.16 11.77 -3.86
C ALA A 65 5.32 10.25 -4.08
N ARG A 66 6.41 9.64 -3.65
CA ARG A 66 6.60 8.19 -3.72
C ARG A 66 5.82 7.45 -2.64
N ILE A 67 5.64 8.06 -1.47
CA ILE A 67 4.91 7.47 -0.34
C ILE A 67 3.39 7.47 -0.57
N GLU A 68 2.87 8.51 -1.22
CA GLU A 68 1.43 8.71 -1.43
C GLU A 68 0.68 7.50 -2.02
N PRO A 69 1.15 6.81 -3.08
CA PRO A 69 0.46 5.59 -3.55
C PRO A 69 0.38 4.51 -2.47
N HIS A 70 1.41 4.33 -1.62
CA HIS A 70 1.36 3.36 -0.52
C HIS A 70 0.36 3.77 0.57
N ARG A 71 0.22 5.08 0.84
CA ARG A 71 -0.83 5.57 1.73
C ARG A 71 -2.22 5.21 1.19
N VAL A 72 -2.48 5.47 -0.09
CA VAL A 72 -3.76 5.13 -0.73
C VAL A 72 -4.01 3.62 -0.69
N VAL A 73 -3.00 2.79 -0.99
CA VAL A 73 -3.11 1.33 -0.89
C VAL A 73 -3.48 0.92 0.54
N ALA A 74 -2.78 1.40 1.56
CA ALA A 74 -3.04 1.03 2.94
C ALA A 74 -4.43 1.50 3.43
N GLU A 75 -4.72 2.78 3.26
CA GLU A 75 -5.88 3.42 3.87
C GLU A 75 -7.18 3.25 3.08
N SER A 76 -7.10 3.14 1.74
CA SER A 76 -8.28 3.11 0.88
C SER A 76 -8.54 1.75 0.24
N ILE A 77 -7.52 0.89 0.18
CA ILE A 77 -7.66 -0.48 -0.35
C ILE A 77 -7.62 -1.49 0.80
N LEU A 78 -6.45 -1.73 1.38
CA LEU A 78 -6.23 -2.82 2.33
C LEU A 78 -7.12 -2.70 3.59
N SER A 79 -7.36 -1.49 4.09
CA SER A 79 -8.24 -1.25 5.23
C SER A 79 -9.71 -1.66 4.99
N LYS A 80 -10.15 -1.76 3.72
CA LYS A 80 -11.53 -2.02 3.30
C LYS A 80 -11.75 -3.41 2.72
N VAL A 81 -10.68 -4.16 2.47
CA VAL A 81 -10.79 -5.53 1.96
C VAL A 81 -11.46 -6.43 2.99
N CYS A 82 -12.37 -7.28 2.53
CA CYS A 82 -12.93 -8.41 3.27
C CYS A 82 -12.77 -9.70 2.45
N THR A 83 -13.25 -10.83 2.98
CA THR A 83 -13.26 -12.07 2.19
C THR A 83 -14.19 -11.93 0.98
N ASP A 84 -13.95 -12.70 -0.08
CA ASP A 84 -14.82 -12.68 -1.28
C ASP A 84 -16.25 -13.15 -0.96
N ALA A 85 -16.39 -14.05 0.02
CA ALA A 85 -17.70 -14.50 0.50
C ALA A 85 -18.46 -13.37 1.23
N ASP A 86 -17.76 -12.58 2.05
CA ASP A 86 -18.35 -11.42 2.74
C ASP A 86 -18.68 -10.31 1.75
N ALA A 87 -17.82 -10.09 0.75
CA ALA A 87 -18.03 -9.08 -0.28
C ALA A 87 -19.30 -9.33 -1.13
N ALA A 88 -19.79 -10.57 -1.17
CA ALA A 88 -21.05 -10.90 -1.83
C ALA A 88 -22.29 -10.50 -1.00
N GLN A 89 -22.14 -10.16 0.28
CA GLN A 89 -23.23 -9.79 1.17
C GLN A 89 -23.53 -8.30 1.12
N ASP A 90 -24.81 -7.93 1.10
CA ASP A 90 -25.26 -6.53 1.01
C ASP A 90 -24.72 -5.64 2.14
N GLY A 91 -24.65 -6.15 3.36
CA GLY A 91 -24.17 -5.40 4.52
C GLY A 91 -22.71 -4.95 4.37
N PHE A 92 -21.84 -5.82 3.85
CA PHE A 92 -20.43 -5.50 3.61
C PHE A 92 -20.29 -4.48 2.48
N ARG A 93 -21.03 -4.66 1.38
CA ARG A 93 -21.04 -3.72 0.25
C ARG A 93 -21.53 -2.34 0.69
N ALA A 94 -22.61 -2.28 1.48
CA ALA A 94 -23.14 -1.02 2.03
C ALA A 94 -22.14 -0.32 2.98
N ALA A 95 -21.30 -1.09 3.68
CA ALA A 95 -20.20 -0.57 4.49
C ALA A 95 -18.96 -0.18 3.66
N GLY A 96 -19.03 -0.23 2.32
CA GLY A 96 -17.92 0.10 1.42
C GLY A 96 -16.79 -0.93 1.40
N ARG A 97 -17.05 -2.16 1.86
CA ARG A 97 -16.11 -3.29 1.82
C ARG A 97 -16.17 -3.99 0.48
N PHE A 98 -15.06 -4.60 0.10
CA PHE A 98 -14.95 -5.30 -1.19
C PHE A 98 -13.93 -6.44 -1.12
N GLY A 99 -14.07 -7.37 -2.07
CA GLY A 99 -13.24 -8.56 -2.18
C GLY A 99 -11.96 -8.34 -3.00
N SER A 100 -11.23 -9.43 -3.18
CA SER A 100 -9.93 -9.50 -3.85
C SER A 100 -9.96 -8.95 -5.28
N LYS A 101 -11.00 -9.28 -6.05
CA LYS A 101 -11.15 -8.84 -7.45
C LYS A 101 -11.20 -7.31 -7.58
N GLU A 102 -11.96 -6.65 -6.71
CA GLU A 102 -12.07 -5.19 -6.74
C GLU A 102 -10.81 -4.53 -6.17
N ALA A 103 -10.19 -5.14 -5.14
CA ALA A 103 -8.91 -4.68 -4.62
C ALA A 103 -7.84 -4.66 -5.72
N THR A 104 -7.71 -5.75 -6.50
CA THR A 104 -6.79 -5.81 -7.65
C THR A 104 -7.10 -4.76 -8.71
N ALA A 105 -8.38 -4.52 -9.03
CA ALA A 105 -8.77 -3.48 -9.99
C ALA A 105 -8.39 -2.07 -9.52
N ARG A 106 -8.53 -1.80 -8.21
CA ARG A 106 -8.10 -0.52 -7.61
C ARG A 106 -6.57 -0.39 -7.60
N LEU A 107 -5.84 -1.47 -7.30
CA LEU A 107 -4.37 -1.50 -7.43
C LEU A 107 -3.92 -1.20 -8.86
N ALA A 108 -4.63 -1.73 -9.87
CA ALA A 108 -4.34 -1.44 -11.27
C ALA A 108 -4.58 0.04 -11.63
N THR A 109 -5.57 0.69 -11.01
CA THR A 109 -5.79 2.14 -11.17
C THR A 109 -4.61 2.92 -10.60
N ILE A 110 -4.16 2.59 -9.39
CA ILE A 110 -2.98 3.20 -8.78
C ILE A 110 -1.74 2.99 -9.67
N ALA A 111 -1.49 1.76 -10.13
CA ALA A 111 -0.33 1.46 -10.98
C ALA A 111 -0.36 2.19 -12.33
N ALA A 112 -1.54 2.53 -12.86
CA ALA A 112 -1.68 3.29 -14.10
C ALA A 112 -1.49 4.81 -13.89
N GLU A 113 -1.93 5.33 -12.76
CA GLU A 113 -1.79 6.74 -12.40
C GLU A 113 -0.37 7.10 -11.92
N TRP A 114 0.33 6.11 -11.35
CA TRP A 114 1.67 6.25 -10.80
C TRP A 114 2.69 5.48 -11.64
N VAL A 115 3.44 6.21 -12.47
CA VAL A 115 4.68 5.70 -13.07
C VAL A 115 5.84 6.12 -12.15
N PRO A 116 6.50 5.19 -11.44
CA PRO A 116 7.68 5.53 -10.67
C PRO A 116 8.74 6.13 -11.61
N LYS A 117 9.27 7.31 -11.27
CA LYS A 117 10.40 7.93 -11.98
C LYS A 117 11.73 7.46 -11.43
#